data_AF-A0A6F9BA93-F1
#
_entry.id   AF-A0A6F9BA93-F1
#
_cell.length_a   1.000
_cell.length_b   1.000
_cell.length_c   1.000
_cell.angle_alpha   90.00
_cell.angle_beta   90.00
_cell.angle_gamma   90.00
#
_symmetry.space_group_name_H-M   'P 1'
#
loop_
_entity.id
_entity.type
_entity.pdbx_description
1 polymer ?
#
loop_
_entity_poly.entity_id
_entity_poly.type
_entity_poly.pdbx_seq_one_letter_code
_entity_poly.pdbx_strand_id
1 'polypeptide(L)'
;MALLCSKDSSPRNHTKVLMNTKTETSDLRWTIYSHDNPQWEEVSGLDEENNSVRTYQICQMDGASSHWLRSGLIQRRGASQVYVELRFTVIECSSRVDTVAADFLLRKGGERKFNVKTLRLGPLSKRGFYLAFQAQGACMALLSVRVFFKKCPALASSLSSFPETVPRTLVQEAQGVCVDNAAQQGPRPRPPKLFCGEDGQWVGQPTTSCGCLPGYEPADGHTRCSACSVGQFRSGSGGQCQACPGFSHAVVTGSPVCQCRPGYLRANSDTPDTPCTRPPSAPRSIVTQINDTTVTLEWSEPMDSGGRTDLSYSVECSLCGTPRGPCSPCGDNVSYRPSQRGLLGRRVVVWGLMPHTTYTFSIQALNGVSPSNGKGAPSDRVNITTSHEVPVLVSVIRKSISTESSLTLHWSVPAQPHYTILQYQLRYWDDSPNQLLMTSFLIAMGMLLLITVVTVAVLCIRRHSRMKDPELSDKHGQYLLGQGVKVYIDPFTYEDPNEAVREFAKEIDVSFVKIEEVIGAEPQSSFQYFIPRIQSCLSESQPSHPLLDQRAPPAPSACGSVGEWLRAIKMERYEDSFLQAGFTSVDLLAQITAEKILSSIQTLTMTKSPVTIRF
;
A
#
# COMPACT_ATOMS: atom_id res chain seq x y z
N MET A 1 14.43 -4.01 24.22
CA MET A 1 13.56 -3.12 23.42
C MET A 1 14.20 -1.74 23.41
N ALA A 2 14.97 -1.44 22.36
CA ALA A 2 15.69 -0.19 22.24
C ALA A 2 14.79 0.87 21.59
N LEU A 3 14.48 1.92 22.35
CA LEU A 3 13.98 3.19 21.82
C LEU A 3 15.12 3.85 21.04
N LEU A 4 15.08 3.75 19.71
CA LEU A 4 15.92 4.56 18.85
C LEU A 4 15.32 5.98 18.80
N CYS A 5 15.82 6.85 19.66
CA CYS A 5 15.79 8.29 19.42
C CYS A 5 16.65 8.56 18.18
N SER A 6 16.03 8.74 17.02
CA SER A 6 16.73 9.33 15.88
C SER A 6 16.93 10.81 16.15
N LYS A 7 18.15 11.18 16.54
CA LYS A 7 18.65 12.56 16.42
C LYS A 7 18.78 12.85 14.93
N ASP A 8 17.73 13.34 14.30
CA ASP A 8 17.84 13.88 12.95
C ASP A 8 18.27 15.34 13.01
N SER A 9 19.52 15.57 12.66
CA SER A 9 20.15 16.88 12.51
C SER A 9 19.75 17.48 11.16
N SER A 10 18.57 18.09 11.09
CA SER A 10 18.17 18.95 9.97
C SER A 10 17.47 20.21 10.51
N PRO A 11 17.83 21.42 10.04
CA PRO A 11 17.42 22.68 10.67
C PRO A 11 15.92 22.92 10.50
N ARG A 12 15.15 22.90 11.60
CA ARG A 12 13.77 23.43 11.80
C ARG A 12 12.91 23.59 10.52
N ASN A 13 12.71 22.53 9.74
CA ASN A 13 11.89 22.56 8.51
C ASN A 13 10.41 22.22 8.75
N HIS A 14 10.01 22.05 10.01
CA HIS A 14 8.63 21.72 10.43
C HIS A 14 7.76 22.97 10.60
N THR A 15 8.35 24.16 10.49
CA THR A 15 7.63 25.43 10.60
C THR A 15 7.87 26.29 9.37
N LYS A 16 6.85 26.97 8.90
CA LYS A 16 6.96 27.96 7.83
C LYS A 16 6.59 29.34 8.37
N VAL A 17 7.55 30.26 8.32
CA VAL A 17 7.41 31.63 8.82
C VAL A 17 6.61 32.47 7.80
N LEU A 18 5.60 33.18 8.30
CA LEU A 18 4.78 34.12 7.55
C LEU A 18 5.25 35.58 7.76
N MET A 19 5.70 35.90 8.97
CA MET A 19 6.25 37.21 9.35
C MET A 19 7.27 37.02 10.48
N ASN A 20 8.38 37.75 10.46
CA ASN A 20 9.32 37.80 11.57
C ASN A 20 9.98 39.17 11.64
N THR A 21 9.62 39.97 12.65
CA THR A 21 10.14 41.33 12.78
C THR A 21 11.63 41.37 13.12
N LYS A 22 12.19 40.31 13.71
CA LYS A 22 13.63 40.21 14.02
C LYS A 22 14.51 40.19 12.76
N THR A 23 13.99 39.69 11.65
CA THR A 23 14.72 39.59 10.37
C THR A 23 14.50 40.79 9.44
N GLU A 24 13.61 41.71 9.82
CA GLU A 24 13.34 42.90 9.02
C GLU A 24 14.41 43.95 9.31
N THR A 25 15.15 44.37 8.28
CA THR A 25 16.26 45.33 8.41
C THR A 25 15.83 46.77 8.08
N SER A 26 14.62 46.95 7.56
CA SER A 26 13.97 48.24 7.32
C SER A 26 12.88 48.53 8.35
N ASP A 27 12.37 49.76 8.34
CA ASP A 27 11.26 50.18 9.20
C ASP A 27 10.04 49.27 9.01
N LEU A 28 9.43 48.84 10.11
CA LEU A 28 8.31 47.90 10.09
C LEU A 28 7.02 48.56 9.55
N ARG A 29 6.89 49.89 9.73
CA ARG A 29 5.77 50.71 9.22
C ARG A 29 4.39 50.18 9.58
N TRP A 30 4.24 49.68 10.80
CA TRP A 30 2.93 49.26 11.32
C TRP A 30 2.05 50.48 11.57
N THR A 31 0.74 50.31 11.42
CA THR A 31 -0.22 51.42 11.56
C THR A 31 -0.51 51.67 13.03
N ILE A 32 -0.22 52.88 13.51
CA ILE A 32 -0.55 53.33 14.87
C ILE A 32 -1.86 54.11 14.80
N TYR A 33 -2.82 53.76 15.65
CA TYR A 33 -4.10 54.47 15.72
C TYR A 33 -3.98 55.73 16.59
N SER A 34 -4.43 56.87 16.06
CA SER A 34 -4.18 58.26 16.51
C SER A 34 -2.84 58.84 16.03
N HIS A 35 -2.88 59.55 14.90
CA HIS A 35 -1.71 60.23 14.31
C HIS A 35 -1.31 61.50 15.06
N ASP A 36 -2.25 62.15 15.75
CA ASP A 36 -2.03 63.44 16.41
C ASP A 36 -1.33 63.31 17.77
N ASN A 37 -1.31 62.10 18.35
CA ASN A 37 -0.59 61.79 19.58
C ASN A 37 -0.18 60.30 19.61
N PRO A 38 0.82 59.87 18.81
CA PRO A 38 1.24 58.48 18.74
C PRO A 38 1.94 58.09 20.04
N GLN A 39 1.33 57.20 20.80
CA GLN A 39 1.90 56.66 22.05
C GLN A 39 2.76 55.41 21.82
N TRP A 40 2.57 54.72 20.70
CA TRP A 40 3.48 53.68 20.24
C TRP A 40 4.63 54.32 19.47
N GLU A 41 5.86 53.99 19.84
CA GLU A 41 7.07 54.49 19.20
C GLU A 41 7.88 53.33 18.60
N GLU A 42 8.29 53.46 17.34
CA GLU A 42 9.23 52.53 16.70
C GLU A 42 10.66 52.90 17.07
N VAL A 43 11.34 52.03 17.80
CA VAL A 43 12.72 52.25 18.27
C VAL A 43 13.65 51.14 17.85
N SER A 44 14.92 51.50 17.60
CA SER A 44 15.98 50.52 17.38
C SER A 44 16.46 49.93 18.69
N GLY A 45 16.43 48.61 18.80
CA GLY A 45 17.02 47.84 19.88
C GLY A 45 18.14 46.94 19.39
N LEU A 46 18.80 46.27 20.33
CA LEU A 46 19.75 45.19 20.06
C LEU A 46 19.17 43.87 20.54
N ASP A 47 19.23 42.83 19.70
CA ASP A 47 18.84 41.48 20.10
C ASP A 47 19.92 40.80 20.98
N GLU A 48 19.69 39.53 21.34
CA GLU A 48 20.61 38.71 22.13
C GLU A 48 21.98 38.54 21.44
N GLU A 49 21.98 38.50 20.11
CA GLU A 49 23.15 38.34 19.24
C GLU A 49 23.77 39.68 18.82
N ASN A 50 23.32 40.79 19.43
CA ASN A 50 23.80 42.15 19.19
C ASN A 50 23.55 42.68 17.77
N ASN A 51 22.54 42.15 17.08
CA ASN A 51 22.03 42.70 15.83
C ASN A 51 21.06 43.84 16.12
N SER A 52 21.10 44.86 15.26
CA SER A 52 20.11 45.94 15.28
C SER A 52 18.75 45.39 14.83
N VAL A 53 17.73 45.54 15.68
CA VAL A 53 16.35 45.13 15.42
C VAL A 53 15.39 46.30 15.63
N ARG A 54 14.29 46.33 14.88
CA ARG A 54 13.21 47.31 15.08
C ARG A 54 12.20 46.77 16.08
N THR A 55 11.84 47.58 17.07
CA THR A 55 10.95 47.24 18.18
C THR A 55 9.90 48.33 18.38
N TYR A 56 8.76 48.00 18.98
CA TYR A 56 7.72 48.98 19.31
C TYR A 56 7.59 49.13 20.83
N GLN A 57 7.61 50.36 21.34
CA GLN A 57 7.44 50.64 22.77
C GLN A 57 6.27 51.58 23.05
N ILE A 58 5.66 51.45 24.22
CA ILE A 58 4.64 52.38 24.74
C ILE A 58 4.77 52.48 26.26
N CYS A 59 4.72 53.70 26.78
CA CYS A 59 4.75 53.97 28.22
C CYS A 59 3.69 55.01 28.57
N GLN A 60 2.49 54.55 28.92
CA GLN A 60 1.41 55.43 29.38
C GLN A 60 0.92 55.03 30.77
N MET A 61 0.97 55.97 31.71
CA MET A 61 0.50 55.79 33.09
C MET A 61 -1.00 56.09 33.26
N ASP A 62 -1.60 56.84 32.32
CA ASP A 62 -3.03 57.11 32.31
C ASP A 62 -3.80 55.99 31.61
N GLY A 63 -4.59 55.25 32.37
CA GLY A 63 -5.41 54.13 31.87
C GLY A 63 -6.70 54.54 31.13
N ALA A 64 -6.90 55.82 30.85
CA ALA A 64 -8.15 56.33 30.28
C ALA A 64 -8.27 56.14 28.75
N SER A 65 -7.14 56.01 28.04
CA SER A 65 -7.09 55.88 26.58
C SER A 65 -6.59 54.52 26.13
N SER A 66 -7.14 54.02 25.02
CA SER A 66 -6.76 52.76 24.39
C SER A 66 -5.93 53.02 23.13
N HIS A 67 -4.70 52.49 23.10
CA HIS A 67 -3.76 52.69 21.99
C HIS A 67 -3.56 51.42 21.19
N TRP A 68 -3.76 51.52 19.86
CA TRP A 68 -3.70 50.38 18.96
C TRP A 68 -2.51 50.46 18.02
N LEU A 69 -1.82 49.34 17.87
CA LEU A 69 -0.76 49.10 16.89
C LEU A 69 -1.17 47.93 15.99
N ARG A 70 -1.21 48.12 14.68
CA ARG A 70 -1.64 47.10 13.70
C ARG A 70 -0.51 46.74 12.73
N SER A 71 -0.25 45.45 12.57
CA SER A 71 0.70 44.93 11.57
C SER A 71 0.28 45.23 10.13
N GLY A 72 1.19 45.02 9.18
CA GLY A 72 0.83 44.85 7.77
C GLY A 72 -0.01 43.58 7.52
N LEU A 73 -0.54 43.43 6.31
CA LEU A 73 -1.34 42.26 5.92
C LEU A 73 -0.44 41.00 5.85
N ILE A 74 -0.73 40.03 6.70
CA ILE A 74 0.00 38.75 6.74
C ILE A 74 -0.74 37.73 5.86
N GLN A 75 -0.10 37.31 4.77
CA GLN A 75 -0.64 36.29 3.87
C GLN A 75 -0.62 34.90 4.53
N ARG A 76 -1.75 34.19 4.52
CA ARG A 76 -1.92 32.92 5.22
C ARG A 76 -1.18 31.74 4.59
N ARG A 77 -0.83 31.82 3.29
CA ARG A 77 -0.08 30.80 2.52
C ARG A 77 -0.57 29.35 2.71
N GLY A 78 -1.88 29.15 2.86
CA GLY A 78 -2.53 27.84 2.97
C GLY A 78 -2.71 27.31 4.41
N ALA A 79 -2.13 27.96 5.41
CA ALA A 79 -2.23 27.55 6.81
C ALA A 79 -3.68 27.67 7.33
N SER A 80 -4.30 26.61 7.84
CA SER A 80 -5.59 26.74 8.55
C SER A 80 -5.38 27.37 9.93
N GLN A 81 -4.21 27.21 10.52
CA GLN A 81 -3.87 27.74 11.83
C GLN A 81 -2.45 28.29 11.83
N VAL A 82 -2.24 29.33 12.62
CA VAL A 82 -0.95 30.00 12.77
C VAL A 82 -0.61 30.14 14.26
N TYR A 83 0.67 30.27 14.53
CA TYR A 83 1.24 30.51 15.83
C TYR A 83 1.91 31.88 15.81
N VAL A 84 1.62 32.68 16.82
CA VAL A 84 2.19 34.01 17.02
C VAL A 84 3.07 33.94 18.27
N GLU A 85 4.37 33.94 18.08
CA GLU A 85 5.35 34.05 19.16
C GLU A 85 5.68 35.54 19.36
N LEU A 86 5.31 36.05 20.52
CA LEU A 86 5.57 37.40 20.97
C LEU A 86 6.73 37.39 21.96
N ARG A 87 7.70 38.27 21.75
CA ARG A 87 8.76 38.58 22.70
C ARG A 87 8.57 40.00 23.17
N PHE A 88 8.43 40.22 24.47
CA PHE A 88 8.11 41.54 25.02
C PHE A 88 8.61 41.72 26.45
N THR A 89 8.73 42.97 26.89
CA THR A 89 9.01 43.37 28.28
C THR A 89 7.86 44.21 28.81
N VAL A 90 7.57 44.06 30.11
CA VAL A 90 6.59 44.91 30.83
C VAL A 90 7.31 45.47 32.04
N ILE A 91 7.12 46.76 32.29
CA ILE A 91 7.67 47.46 33.47
C ILE A 91 6.57 47.54 34.52
N GLU A 92 6.89 47.14 35.75
CA GLU A 92 5.97 47.13 36.88
C GLU A 92 5.74 48.56 37.42
N CYS A 93 4.46 48.95 37.59
CA CYS A 93 4.06 50.29 38.04
C CYS A 93 4.46 50.65 39.48
N SER A 94 5.08 49.75 40.24
CA SER A 94 5.54 50.00 41.62
C SER A 94 6.88 50.76 41.70
N SER A 95 7.64 50.84 40.61
CA SER A 95 8.95 51.51 40.57
C SER A 95 8.87 53.01 40.23
N ARG A 96 8.18 53.79 41.07
CA ARG A 96 8.36 55.25 41.07
C ARG A 96 9.70 55.57 41.74
N VAL A 97 10.73 55.71 40.91
CA VAL A 97 11.96 56.52 41.02
C VAL A 97 13.04 55.81 40.19
N ASP A 98 13.06 56.11 38.90
CA ASP A 98 14.26 56.60 38.23
C ASP A 98 13.92 56.93 36.77
N THR A 99 14.29 58.15 36.39
CA THR A 99 14.11 58.74 35.09
C THR A 99 15.03 58.09 34.07
N VAL A 100 14.68 56.96 33.43
CA VAL A 100 15.28 56.62 32.13
C VAL A 100 14.35 55.73 31.29
N ALA A 101 13.56 56.37 30.42
CA ALA A 101 13.23 55.73 29.15
C ALA A 101 14.56 55.50 28.40
N ALA A 102 14.86 54.25 28.05
CA ALA A 102 16.03 53.72 27.30
C ALA A 102 17.15 52.94 28.05
N ASP A 103 17.26 52.96 29.39
CA ASP A 103 18.42 52.29 30.05
C ASP A 103 18.22 50.80 30.39
N PHE A 104 17.02 50.25 30.32
CA PHE A 104 16.84 48.80 30.56
C PHE A 104 17.41 47.93 29.42
N LEU A 105 17.77 48.53 28.28
CA LEU A 105 18.52 47.89 27.20
C LEU A 105 20.05 48.10 27.33
N LEU A 106 20.53 48.93 28.26
CA LEU A 106 21.94 49.33 28.38
C LEU A 106 22.55 49.24 29.80
N ARG A 107 21.96 48.51 30.75
CA ARG A 107 22.72 48.13 31.96
C ARG A 107 23.75 47.05 31.63
N LYS A 108 24.98 47.50 31.39
CA LYS A 108 26.20 46.68 31.29
C LYS A 108 26.33 45.81 32.56
N GLY A 109 25.85 44.56 32.48
CA GLY A 109 25.97 43.56 33.55
C GLY A 109 24.65 43.02 34.15
N GLY A 110 23.47 43.48 33.72
CA GLY A 110 22.18 42.90 34.15
C GLY A 110 21.63 41.89 33.13
N GLU A 111 21.16 40.72 33.59
CA GLU A 111 20.48 39.75 32.72
C GLU A 111 19.25 40.39 32.04
N ARG A 112 19.25 40.40 30.70
CA ARG A 112 18.12 40.90 29.90
C ARG A 112 16.93 39.95 30.06
N LYS A 113 15.97 40.28 30.93
CA LYS A 113 14.74 39.49 31.13
C LYS A 113 13.64 39.95 30.18
N PHE A 114 13.25 39.09 29.25
CA PHE A 114 12.11 39.28 28.36
C PHE A 114 11.12 38.12 28.50
N ASN A 115 9.85 38.39 28.21
CA ASN A 115 8.79 37.40 28.21
C ASN A 115 8.58 36.85 26.81
N VAL A 116 8.31 35.55 26.71
CA VAL A 116 7.91 34.90 25.45
C VAL A 116 6.53 34.29 25.63
N LYS A 117 5.58 34.69 24.77
CA LYS A 117 4.23 34.11 24.73
C LYS A 117 3.94 33.60 23.33
N THR A 118 3.53 32.35 23.20
CA THR A 118 3.07 31.79 21.93
C THR A 118 1.56 31.62 21.95
N LEU A 119 0.88 32.26 21.01
CA LEU A 119 -0.57 32.22 20.83
C LEU A 119 -0.92 31.40 19.59
N ARG A 120 -1.99 30.60 19.65
CA ARG A 120 -2.50 29.81 18.53
C ARG A 120 -3.75 30.47 17.97
N LEU A 121 -3.76 30.80 16.68
CA LEU A 121 -4.88 31.47 16.02
C LEU A 121 -5.46 30.63 14.88
N GLY A 122 -6.79 30.50 14.83
CA GLY A 122 -7.53 29.84 13.75
C GLY A 122 -8.79 29.09 14.22
N PRO A 123 -9.52 28.41 13.31
CA PRO A 123 -9.20 28.20 11.90
C PRO A 123 -9.38 29.47 11.04
N LEU A 124 -8.35 29.81 10.28
CA LEU A 124 -8.31 30.94 9.37
C LEU A 124 -8.85 30.53 7.98
N SER A 125 -9.89 31.22 7.52
CA SER A 125 -10.55 30.95 6.22
C SER A 125 -10.19 31.96 5.12
N LYS A 126 -9.95 33.22 5.48
CA LYS A 126 -9.65 34.33 4.55
C LYS A 126 -8.22 34.26 3.98
N ARG A 127 -7.89 35.12 3.01
CA ARG A 127 -6.57 35.11 2.31
C ARG A 127 -5.39 35.49 3.19
N GLY A 128 -5.63 36.38 4.15
CA GLY A 128 -4.65 36.84 5.14
C GLY A 128 -5.34 37.37 6.39
N PHE A 129 -4.54 37.91 7.30
CA PHE A 129 -5.00 38.48 8.56
C PHE A 129 -4.07 39.61 9.00
N TYR A 130 -4.54 40.44 9.91
CA TYR A 130 -3.75 41.45 10.60
C TYR A 130 -3.61 41.05 12.06
N LEU A 131 -2.48 41.41 12.68
CA LEU A 131 -2.33 41.38 14.13
C LEU A 131 -2.48 42.81 14.65
N ALA A 132 -3.23 42.97 15.74
CA ALA A 132 -3.38 44.26 16.41
C ALA A 132 -3.05 44.10 17.89
N PHE A 133 -2.36 45.08 18.45
CA PHE A 133 -1.94 45.14 19.84
C PHE A 133 -2.60 46.35 20.49
N GLN A 134 -3.31 46.11 21.59
CA GLN A 134 -3.96 47.14 22.37
C GLN A 134 -3.22 47.32 23.70
N ALA A 135 -2.90 48.55 24.06
CA ALA A 135 -2.33 48.89 25.35
C ALA A 135 -3.20 49.93 26.06
N GLN A 136 -3.40 49.74 27.37
CA GLN A 136 -4.15 50.64 28.25
C GLN A 136 -3.47 50.66 29.63
N GLY A 137 -2.87 51.79 30.00
CA GLY A 137 -2.24 51.96 31.32
C GLY A 137 -1.03 51.03 31.56
N ALA A 138 -0.16 50.86 30.57
CA ALA A 138 1.00 49.98 30.65
C ALA A 138 2.28 50.62 30.09
N CYS A 139 3.42 50.22 30.67
CA CYS A 139 4.75 50.46 30.13
C CYS A 139 5.29 49.15 29.57
N MET A 140 5.28 48.99 28.25
CA MET A 140 5.70 47.76 27.58
C MET A 140 6.55 48.02 26.33
N ALA A 141 7.42 47.07 26.01
CA ALA A 141 8.15 47.04 24.74
C ALA A 141 7.95 45.69 24.04
N LEU A 142 7.49 45.74 22.80
CA LEU A 142 7.34 44.61 21.89
C LEU A 142 8.65 44.42 21.12
N LEU A 143 9.44 43.43 21.55
CA LEU A 143 10.78 43.17 21.04
C LEU A 143 10.79 42.40 19.72
N SER A 144 9.91 41.42 19.56
CA SER A 144 9.80 40.64 18.32
C SER A 144 8.44 39.97 18.18
N VAL A 145 7.92 39.94 16.96
CA VAL A 145 6.73 39.19 16.58
C VAL A 145 7.09 38.21 15.47
N ARG A 146 6.95 36.92 15.77
CA ARG A 146 7.19 35.84 14.83
C ARG A 146 5.91 35.06 14.59
N VAL A 147 5.42 35.10 13.36
CA VAL A 147 4.22 34.42 12.92
C VAL A 147 4.60 33.25 12.03
N PHE A 148 4.18 32.05 12.38
CA PHE A 148 4.50 30.84 11.63
C PHE A 148 3.38 29.81 11.70
N PHE A 149 3.39 28.83 10.81
CA PHE A 149 2.53 27.65 10.92
C PHE A 149 3.37 26.38 10.87
N LYS A 150 2.80 25.29 11.38
CA LYS A 150 3.45 23.98 11.39
C LYS A 150 3.09 23.18 10.14
N LYS A 151 4.04 22.40 9.64
CA LYS A 151 3.91 21.56 8.44
C LYS A 151 4.77 20.32 8.60
N CYS A 152 4.34 19.22 7.99
CA CYS A 152 5.20 18.06 7.80
C CYS A 152 6.06 18.28 6.55
N PRO A 153 7.40 18.24 6.65
CA PRO A 153 8.28 18.39 5.50
C PRO A 153 8.10 17.20 4.53
N ALA A 154 8.50 17.40 3.28
CA ALA A 154 8.54 16.31 2.31
C ALA A 154 9.44 15.16 2.84
N LEU A 155 8.94 13.93 2.75
CA LEU A 155 9.58 12.75 3.32
C LEU A 155 9.55 11.62 2.31
N ALA A 156 10.71 11.01 2.03
CA ALA A 156 10.78 9.73 1.35
C ALA A 156 10.98 8.63 2.40
N SER A 157 10.11 7.62 2.42
CA SER A 157 10.23 6.47 3.32
C SER A 157 9.55 5.26 2.70
N SER A 158 10.12 4.07 2.91
CA SER A 158 9.56 2.79 2.43
C SER A 158 9.21 2.83 0.93
N LEU A 159 10.16 3.34 0.14
CA LEU A 159 10.08 3.50 -1.32
C LEU A 159 8.90 4.36 -1.80
N SER A 160 8.40 5.22 -0.91
CA SER A 160 7.32 6.16 -1.16
C SER A 160 7.76 7.57 -0.84
N SER A 161 7.40 8.52 -1.68
CA SER A 161 7.61 9.95 -1.49
C SER A 161 6.30 10.61 -1.06
N PHE A 162 6.34 11.32 0.06
CA PHE A 162 5.24 12.09 0.63
C PHE A 162 5.55 13.59 0.48
N PRO A 163 4.64 14.37 -0.11
CA PRO A 163 4.86 15.80 -0.28
C PRO A 163 4.75 16.55 1.05
N GLU A 164 5.26 17.79 1.06
CA GLU A 164 5.02 18.73 2.15
C GLU A 164 3.51 18.86 2.42
N THR A 165 3.10 18.62 3.67
CA THR A 165 1.69 18.56 4.05
C THR A 165 1.42 19.50 5.22
N VAL A 166 0.38 20.33 5.08
CA VAL A 166 -0.06 21.25 6.13
C VAL A 166 -1.32 20.67 6.79
N PRO A 167 -1.29 20.35 8.09
CA PRO A 167 -2.42 19.72 8.78
C PRO A 167 -3.57 20.72 8.94
N ARG A 168 -4.78 20.32 8.52
CA ARG A 168 -6.01 21.11 8.73
C ARG A 168 -6.82 20.64 9.93
N THR A 169 -6.59 19.40 10.32
CA THR A 169 -7.17 18.66 11.44
C THR A 169 -6.05 18.22 12.39
N LEU A 170 -6.39 17.62 13.53
CA LEU A 170 -5.40 17.05 14.47
C LEU A 170 -4.44 16.08 13.79
N VAL A 171 -4.97 15.28 12.85
CA VAL A 171 -4.23 14.35 12.01
C VAL A 171 -4.76 14.45 10.59
N GLN A 172 -3.87 14.74 9.63
CA GLN A 172 -4.18 14.89 8.22
C GLN A 172 -3.57 13.73 7.42
N GLU A 173 -4.38 12.99 6.67
CA GLU A 173 -3.87 11.99 5.73
C GLU A 173 -3.11 12.69 4.58
N ALA A 174 -1.90 12.22 4.31
CA ALA A 174 -1.10 12.57 3.15
C ALA A 174 -0.98 11.36 2.22
N GLN A 175 -1.32 11.58 0.96
CA GLN A 175 -1.17 10.59 -0.09
C GLN A 175 0.23 10.70 -0.70
N GLY A 176 0.97 9.59 -0.69
CA GLY A 176 2.29 9.49 -1.29
C GLY A 176 2.25 8.89 -2.70
N VAL A 177 3.39 8.95 -3.36
CA VAL A 177 3.67 8.31 -4.65
C VAL A 177 4.88 7.40 -4.52
N CYS A 178 5.04 6.41 -5.38
CA CYS A 178 6.28 5.64 -5.38
C CYS A 178 7.45 6.54 -5.78
N VAL A 179 8.63 6.29 -5.21
CA VAL A 179 9.87 6.97 -5.59
C VAL A 179 10.26 6.63 -7.03
N ASP A 180 11.17 7.40 -7.61
CA ASP A 180 11.66 7.12 -8.96
C ASP A 180 12.20 5.70 -9.08
N ASN A 181 11.91 5.05 -10.21
CA ASN A 181 12.22 3.64 -10.47
C ASN A 181 11.56 2.65 -9.50
N ALA A 182 10.45 3.03 -8.85
CA ALA A 182 9.57 2.15 -8.11
C ALA A 182 8.14 2.19 -8.65
N ALA A 183 7.42 1.08 -8.48
CA ALA A 183 6.01 0.99 -8.83
C ALA A 183 5.22 0.23 -7.76
N GLN A 184 3.90 0.43 -7.75
CA GLN A 184 2.99 -0.27 -6.84
C GLN A 184 2.92 -1.75 -7.22
N GLN A 185 3.09 -2.63 -6.24
CA GLN A 185 3.11 -4.07 -6.40
C GLN A 185 1.75 -4.68 -6.01
N GLY A 186 1.40 -5.78 -6.68
CA GLY A 186 0.22 -6.58 -6.37
C GLY A 186 -1.02 -6.29 -7.26
N PRO A 187 -2.05 -7.15 -7.18
CA PRO A 187 -3.20 -7.14 -8.10
C PRO A 187 -4.19 -5.98 -7.87
N ARG A 188 -4.14 -5.31 -6.71
CA ARG A 188 -4.97 -4.14 -6.37
C ARG A 188 -4.10 -3.07 -5.72
N PRO A 189 -3.34 -2.31 -6.53
CA PRO A 189 -2.36 -1.38 -6.01
C PRO A 189 -3.08 -0.21 -5.32
N ARG A 190 -2.64 0.13 -4.11
CA ARG A 190 -3.16 1.26 -3.34
C ARG A 190 -2.06 2.31 -3.20
N PRO A 191 -2.40 3.60 -3.34
CA PRO A 191 -1.44 4.67 -3.15
C PRO A 191 -0.89 4.64 -1.72
N PRO A 192 0.42 4.88 -1.54
CA PRO A 192 0.99 4.99 -0.22
C PRO A 192 0.30 6.06 0.62
N LYS A 193 0.14 5.80 1.92
CA LYS A 193 -0.46 6.76 2.85
C LYS A 193 0.38 6.89 4.12
N LEU A 194 0.45 8.11 4.61
CA LEU A 194 1.05 8.49 5.89
C LEU A 194 0.24 9.63 6.50
N PHE A 195 0.43 9.91 7.79
CA PHE A 195 -0.38 10.89 8.52
C PHE A 195 0.48 12.03 9.07
N CYS A 196 0.07 13.26 8.83
CA CYS A 196 0.72 14.46 9.35
C CYS A 196 -0.03 14.97 10.59
N GLY A 197 0.65 15.06 11.73
CA GLY A 197 0.11 15.60 12.97
C GLY A 197 0.10 17.13 12.98
N GLU A 198 -0.76 17.74 13.82
CA GLU A 198 -0.85 19.20 13.99
C GLU A 198 0.45 19.84 14.51
N ASP A 199 1.32 19.06 15.14
CA ASP A 199 2.65 19.47 15.60
C ASP A 199 3.69 19.53 14.48
N GLY A 200 3.32 19.13 13.26
CA GLY A 200 4.19 19.08 12.10
C GLY A 200 5.06 17.82 12.04
N GLN A 201 4.74 16.77 12.81
CA GLN A 201 5.43 15.49 12.76
C GLN A 201 4.64 14.44 11.97
N TRP A 202 5.36 13.55 11.29
CA TRP A 202 4.77 12.38 10.65
C TRP A 202 4.42 11.32 11.71
N VAL A 203 3.20 10.78 11.64
CA VAL A 203 2.62 9.86 12.63
C VAL A 203 2.43 8.48 12.00
N GLY A 204 2.87 7.45 12.72
CA GLY A 204 2.74 6.05 12.31
C GLY A 204 3.77 5.61 11.28
N GLN A 205 3.55 4.44 10.69
CA GLN A 205 4.38 3.90 9.62
C GLN A 205 3.68 4.09 8.25
N PRO A 206 4.43 4.35 7.18
CA PRO A 206 3.85 4.52 5.85
C PRO A 206 3.26 3.20 5.38
N THR A 207 1.98 3.23 5.04
CA THR A 207 1.37 2.15 4.27
C THR A 207 1.89 2.27 2.85
N THR A 208 2.58 1.25 2.35
CA THR A 208 3.18 1.26 1.00
C THR A 208 2.98 -0.08 0.34
N SER A 209 2.70 -0.04 -0.96
CA SER A 209 2.79 -1.19 -1.87
C SER A 209 3.93 -1.00 -2.87
N CYS A 210 4.71 0.06 -2.75
CA CYS A 210 5.77 0.39 -3.68
C CYS A 210 6.97 -0.55 -3.50
N GLY A 211 7.53 -1.00 -4.62
CA GLY A 211 8.86 -1.55 -4.62
C GLY A 211 9.59 -1.25 -5.91
N CYS A 212 10.92 -1.32 -5.84
CA CYS A 212 11.78 -0.99 -6.97
C CYS A 212 11.48 -1.90 -8.16
N LEU A 213 11.49 -1.29 -9.35
CA LEU A 213 11.32 -1.96 -10.63
C LEU A 213 12.45 -2.98 -10.86
N PRO A 214 12.26 -3.96 -11.77
CA PRO A 214 13.33 -4.85 -12.22
C PRO A 214 14.57 -4.05 -12.67
N GLY A 215 15.75 -4.51 -12.28
CA GLY A 215 17.03 -3.81 -12.48
C GLY A 215 17.39 -2.78 -11.40
N TYR A 216 16.51 -2.47 -10.46
CA TYR A 216 16.76 -1.49 -9.40
C TYR A 216 16.64 -2.11 -8.01
N GLU A 217 17.46 -1.69 -7.06
CA GLU A 217 17.41 -2.14 -5.66
C GLU A 217 17.14 -0.99 -4.68
N PRO A 218 16.58 -1.26 -3.48
CA PRO A 218 16.43 -0.25 -2.44
C PRO A 218 17.78 0.27 -1.96
N ALA A 219 17.95 1.60 -1.97
CA ALA A 219 19.13 2.28 -1.45
C ALA A 219 18.76 3.28 -0.36
N ASP A 220 19.78 3.78 0.34
CA ASP A 220 19.68 4.84 1.37
C ASP A 220 18.56 4.58 2.39
N GLY A 221 18.50 3.36 2.93
CA GLY A 221 17.48 2.99 3.91
C GLY A 221 16.05 2.91 3.36
N HIS A 222 15.88 2.55 2.08
CA HIS A 222 14.59 2.48 1.37
C HIS A 222 13.97 3.85 1.07
N THR A 223 14.79 4.87 0.84
CA THR A 223 14.33 6.21 0.44
C THR A 223 14.41 6.44 -1.07
N ARG A 224 15.19 5.63 -1.79
CA ARG A 224 15.29 5.66 -3.26
C ARG A 224 15.55 4.26 -3.84
N CYS A 225 15.40 4.12 -5.15
CA CYS A 225 15.79 2.93 -5.90
C CYS A 225 17.02 3.22 -6.77
N SER A 226 18.12 2.50 -6.51
CA SER A 226 19.36 2.60 -7.29
C SER A 226 19.46 1.52 -8.35
N ALA A 227 19.97 1.85 -9.53
CA ALA A 227 20.19 0.89 -10.59
C ALA A 227 21.28 -0.13 -10.20
N CYS A 228 21.09 -1.40 -10.54
CA CYS A 228 22.14 -2.41 -10.36
C CYS A 228 23.41 -2.01 -11.12
N SER A 229 24.57 -2.30 -10.52
CA SER A 229 25.86 -2.00 -11.13
C SER A 229 26.11 -2.86 -12.38
N VAL A 230 27.08 -2.48 -13.21
CA VAL A 230 27.51 -3.28 -14.37
C VAL A 230 27.93 -4.69 -13.88
N GLY A 231 27.51 -5.72 -14.59
CA GLY A 231 27.71 -7.12 -14.19
C GLY A 231 26.72 -7.65 -13.15
N GLN A 232 25.77 -6.82 -12.70
CA GLN A 232 24.68 -7.23 -11.81
C GLN A 232 23.31 -7.09 -12.50
N PHE A 233 22.33 -7.83 -12.00
CA PHE A 233 20.96 -7.78 -12.47
C PHE A 233 19.95 -7.98 -11.34
N ARG A 234 18.68 -7.70 -11.64
CA ARG A 234 17.55 -8.01 -10.75
C ARG A 234 16.27 -8.26 -11.54
N SER A 235 15.79 -9.50 -11.51
CA SER A 235 14.69 -9.98 -12.35
C SER A 235 13.29 -9.63 -11.85
N GLY A 236 13.09 -9.52 -10.53
CA GLY A 236 11.76 -9.38 -9.93
C GLY A 236 11.68 -8.50 -8.70
N SER A 237 10.49 -8.47 -8.10
CA SER A 237 10.16 -7.70 -6.90
C SER A 237 10.62 -8.41 -5.63
N GLY A 238 11.79 -8.04 -5.12
CA GLY A 238 12.32 -8.52 -3.84
C GLY A 238 13.83 -8.81 -3.90
N GLY A 239 14.58 -8.43 -2.87
CA GLY A 239 16.03 -8.68 -2.79
C GLY A 239 16.91 -7.58 -3.39
N GLN A 240 18.22 -7.74 -3.21
CA GLN A 240 19.29 -6.87 -3.69
C GLN A 240 19.76 -7.30 -5.10
N CYS A 241 20.54 -6.45 -5.76
CA CYS A 241 21.17 -6.77 -7.03
C CYS A 241 22.12 -7.96 -6.88
N GLN A 242 22.05 -8.90 -7.84
CA GLN A 242 22.85 -10.12 -7.85
C GLN A 242 23.84 -10.10 -9.01
N ALA A 243 25.00 -10.73 -8.83
CA ALA A 243 25.95 -10.90 -9.92
C ALA A 243 25.34 -11.76 -11.04
N CYS A 244 25.68 -11.47 -12.29
CA CYS A 244 25.20 -12.25 -13.41
C CYS A 244 25.58 -13.73 -13.28
N PRO A 245 24.63 -14.67 -13.52
CA PRO A 245 24.91 -16.08 -13.44
C PRO A 245 25.85 -16.55 -14.57
N GLY A 246 26.37 -17.77 -14.45
CA GLY A 246 27.36 -18.33 -15.37
C GLY A 246 27.01 -18.16 -16.86
N PHE A 247 28.03 -17.87 -17.66
CA PHE A 247 27.93 -17.66 -19.12
C PHE A 247 26.93 -16.57 -19.55
N SER A 248 26.64 -15.61 -18.65
CA SER A 248 25.84 -14.42 -18.94
C SER A 248 26.58 -13.14 -18.54
N HIS A 249 26.06 -11.99 -18.94
CA HIS A 249 26.62 -10.68 -18.64
C HIS A 249 25.57 -9.57 -18.73
N ALA A 250 25.79 -8.49 -17.99
CA ALA A 250 24.99 -7.26 -18.03
C ALA A 250 25.94 -6.10 -18.33
N VAL A 251 25.79 -5.49 -19.52
CA VAL A 251 26.68 -4.43 -20.02
C VAL A 251 26.30 -3.06 -19.48
N VAL A 252 25.01 -2.86 -19.18
CA VAL A 252 24.45 -1.59 -18.70
C VAL A 252 24.04 -1.69 -17.24
N THR A 253 24.08 -0.56 -16.54
CA THR A 253 23.47 -0.45 -15.21
C THR A 253 21.97 -0.63 -15.30
N GLY A 254 21.35 -1.15 -14.24
CA GLY A 254 19.89 -1.28 -14.21
C GLY A 254 19.35 -2.45 -15.02
N SER A 255 20.17 -3.46 -15.31
CA SER A 255 19.76 -4.60 -16.14
C SER A 255 18.77 -5.51 -15.39
N PRO A 256 17.56 -5.78 -15.92
CA PRO A 256 16.62 -6.69 -15.29
C PRO A 256 16.97 -8.16 -15.52
N VAL A 257 17.69 -8.47 -16.60
CA VAL A 257 18.09 -9.83 -16.99
C VAL A 257 19.49 -9.77 -17.60
N CYS A 258 20.37 -10.72 -17.25
CA CYS A 258 21.68 -10.85 -17.88
C CYS A 258 21.57 -11.51 -19.25
N GLN A 259 22.21 -10.91 -20.26
CA GLN A 259 22.27 -11.44 -21.62
C GLN A 259 23.24 -12.62 -21.69
N CYS A 260 22.85 -13.69 -22.39
CA CYS A 260 23.73 -14.83 -22.58
C CYS A 260 24.91 -14.50 -23.49
N ARG A 261 26.06 -15.10 -23.21
CA ARG A 261 27.23 -15.01 -24.09
C ARG A 261 26.95 -15.74 -25.42
N PRO A 262 27.63 -15.39 -26.52
CA PRO A 262 27.46 -16.07 -27.80
C PRO A 262 27.62 -17.59 -27.68
N GLY A 263 26.67 -18.36 -28.22
CA GLY A 263 26.64 -19.82 -28.15
C GLY A 263 26.01 -20.40 -26.87
N TYR A 264 25.60 -19.55 -25.93
CA TYR A 264 24.85 -19.93 -24.75
C TYR A 264 23.44 -19.37 -24.79
N LEU A 265 22.50 -20.11 -24.23
CA LEU A 265 21.05 -19.93 -24.37
C LEU A 265 20.37 -20.25 -23.03
N ARG A 266 19.14 -19.77 -22.87
CA ARG A 266 18.20 -20.19 -21.82
C ARG A 266 16.95 -20.79 -22.46
N ALA A 267 16.40 -21.83 -21.84
CA ALA A 267 15.12 -22.39 -22.23
C ALA A 267 13.97 -21.50 -21.72
N ASN A 268 12.78 -21.63 -22.30
CA ASN A 268 11.61 -20.86 -21.84
C ASN A 268 11.17 -21.23 -20.41
N SER A 269 11.53 -22.42 -19.93
CA SER A 269 11.31 -22.88 -18.56
C SER A 269 12.31 -22.32 -17.56
N ASP A 270 13.42 -21.73 -18.03
CA ASP A 270 14.51 -21.27 -17.18
C ASP A 270 14.19 -19.89 -16.60
N THR A 271 14.49 -19.67 -15.31
CA THR A 271 14.37 -18.33 -14.72
C THR A 271 15.59 -17.47 -15.07
N PRO A 272 15.48 -16.13 -15.01
CA PRO A 272 16.62 -15.22 -15.29
C PRO A 272 17.86 -15.47 -14.42
N ASP A 273 17.68 -16.05 -13.24
CA ASP A 273 18.75 -16.32 -12.27
C ASP A 273 19.55 -17.59 -12.61
N THR A 274 19.04 -18.43 -13.50
CA THR A 274 19.77 -19.62 -13.97
C THR A 274 20.91 -19.24 -14.92
N PRO A 275 22.03 -19.99 -14.89
CA PRO A 275 23.14 -19.76 -15.83
C PRO A 275 22.72 -20.09 -17.26
N CYS A 276 23.31 -19.39 -18.23
CA CYS A 276 23.11 -19.75 -19.62
C CYS A 276 23.84 -21.06 -19.92
N THR A 277 23.23 -21.91 -20.72
CA THR A 277 23.70 -23.26 -21.03
C THR A 277 23.83 -23.42 -22.54
N ARG A 278 24.40 -24.53 -23.01
CA ARG A 278 24.58 -24.78 -24.45
C ARG A 278 23.97 -26.12 -24.85
N PRO A 279 23.71 -26.38 -26.14
CA PRO A 279 23.32 -27.71 -26.60
C PRO A 279 24.39 -28.75 -26.26
N PRO A 280 24.01 -30.03 -26.04
CA PRO A 280 24.96 -31.07 -25.72
C PRO A 280 25.84 -31.40 -26.93
N SER A 281 26.99 -32.03 -26.70
CA SER A 281 27.76 -32.67 -27.76
C SER A 281 27.04 -33.91 -28.34
N ALA A 282 27.56 -34.49 -29.42
CA ALA A 282 26.99 -35.71 -29.98
C ALA A 282 27.11 -36.90 -29.00
N PRO A 283 26.17 -37.87 -29.02
CA PRO A 283 26.32 -39.14 -28.32
C PRO A 283 27.61 -39.85 -28.72
N ARG A 284 28.08 -40.77 -27.87
CA ARG A 284 29.34 -41.49 -28.13
C ARG A 284 29.13 -43.00 -28.15
N SER A 285 30.00 -43.71 -28.85
CA SER A 285 30.11 -45.18 -28.81
C SER A 285 28.77 -45.89 -29.06
N ILE A 286 28.19 -45.69 -30.25
CA ILE A 286 26.97 -46.40 -30.64
C ILE A 286 27.30 -47.88 -30.85
N VAL A 287 26.73 -48.74 -30.01
CA VAL A 287 26.79 -50.20 -30.08
C VAL A 287 25.49 -50.72 -30.70
N THR A 288 25.63 -51.62 -31.66
CA THR A 288 24.50 -52.16 -32.43
C THR A 288 24.43 -53.67 -32.29
N GLN A 289 23.27 -54.21 -31.92
CA GLN A 289 23.00 -55.65 -31.93
C GLN A 289 21.88 -55.92 -32.92
N ILE A 290 22.16 -56.76 -33.92
CA ILE A 290 21.23 -57.07 -35.01
C ILE A 290 20.70 -58.47 -34.75
N ASN A 291 19.37 -58.60 -34.72
CA ASN A 291 18.69 -59.88 -34.63
C ASN A 291 17.63 -59.89 -35.73
N ASP A 292 17.91 -60.55 -36.85
CA ASP A 292 17.01 -60.65 -38.00
C ASP A 292 16.63 -59.28 -38.61
N THR A 293 15.37 -58.88 -38.45
CA THR A 293 14.80 -57.59 -38.89
C THR A 293 14.68 -56.58 -37.75
N THR A 294 15.32 -56.87 -36.61
CA THR A 294 15.31 -56.04 -35.41
C THR A 294 16.72 -55.57 -35.09
N VAL A 295 16.82 -54.32 -34.65
CA VAL A 295 18.09 -53.72 -34.28
C VAL A 295 17.95 -53.11 -32.90
N THR A 296 18.83 -53.52 -31.99
CA THR A 296 19.01 -52.85 -30.70
C THR A 296 20.16 -51.85 -30.84
N LEU A 297 19.86 -50.58 -30.62
CA LEU A 297 20.84 -49.51 -30.56
C LEU A 297 21.07 -49.16 -29.08
N GLU A 298 22.32 -49.13 -28.67
CA GLU A 298 22.74 -48.66 -27.35
C GLU A 298 23.89 -47.66 -27.52
N TRP A 299 23.91 -46.58 -26.73
CA TRP A 299 24.95 -45.56 -26.83
C TRP A 299 25.38 -45.05 -25.46
N SER A 300 26.47 -44.31 -25.44
CA SER A 300 26.96 -43.62 -24.24
C SER A 300 26.65 -42.13 -24.30
N GLU A 301 26.64 -41.49 -23.13
CA GLU A 301 26.32 -40.07 -23.01
C GLU A 301 27.33 -39.20 -23.76
N PRO A 302 26.87 -38.02 -24.24
CA PRO A 302 27.75 -36.99 -24.77
C PRO A 302 28.89 -36.65 -23.82
N MET A 303 30.04 -36.25 -24.38
CA MET A 303 31.19 -35.82 -23.56
C MET A 303 30.87 -34.57 -22.73
N ASP A 304 30.04 -33.70 -23.30
CA ASP A 304 29.50 -32.50 -22.67
C ASP A 304 27.98 -32.47 -22.84
N SER A 305 27.24 -32.39 -21.72
CA SER A 305 25.78 -32.23 -21.70
C SER A 305 25.33 -30.78 -21.92
N GLY A 306 26.29 -29.84 -21.99
CA GLY A 306 26.05 -28.42 -22.13
C GLY A 306 25.67 -27.73 -20.81
N GLY A 307 26.00 -28.36 -19.68
CA GLY A 307 25.76 -27.83 -18.33
C GLY A 307 24.33 -28.07 -17.82
N ARG A 308 23.58 -29.00 -18.43
CA ARG A 308 22.23 -29.36 -18.01
C ARG A 308 22.12 -30.85 -17.72
N THR A 309 21.04 -31.22 -17.02
CA THR A 309 20.68 -32.60 -16.66
C THR A 309 19.40 -33.07 -17.35
N ASP A 310 18.73 -32.22 -18.13
CA ASP A 310 17.50 -32.51 -18.89
C ASP A 310 17.82 -33.11 -20.27
N LEU A 311 18.80 -34.02 -20.29
CA LEU A 311 19.25 -34.66 -21.52
C LEU A 311 18.19 -35.64 -22.03
N SER A 312 17.92 -35.57 -23.33
CA SER A 312 17.02 -36.47 -24.04
C SER A 312 17.59 -36.83 -25.40
N TYR A 313 17.15 -37.94 -25.96
CA TYR A 313 17.63 -38.43 -27.24
C TYR A 313 16.48 -38.60 -28.24
N SER A 314 16.82 -38.49 -29.52
CA SER A 314 15.94 -38.85 -30.62
C SER A 314 16.68 -39.63 -31.70
N VAL A 315 16.02 -40.64 -32.25
CA VAL A 315 16.61 -41.50 -33.28
C VAL A 315 15.94 -41.21 -34.62
N GLU A 316 16.75 -40.81 -35.60
CA GLU A 316 16.34 -40.57 -36.97
C GLU A 316 16.82 -41.73 -37.85
N CYS A 317 15.93 -42.27 -38.67
CA CYS A 317 16.21 -43.39 -39.55
C CYS A 317 16.09 -42.93 -40.99
N SER A 318 17.10 -43.27 -41.79
CA SER A 318 17.14 -42.94 -43.21
C SER A 318 17.60 -44.13 -44.06
N LEU A 319 17.06 -44.20 -45.28
CA LEU A 319 17.38 -45.17 -46.31
C LEU A 319 18.16 -44.47 -47.41
N CYS A 320 19.46 -44.77 -47.50
CA CYS A 320 20.34 -44.24 -48.52
C CYS A 320 20.69 -45.36 -49.51
N GLY A 321 20.03 -45.41 -50.67
CA GLY A 321 20.22 -46.47 -51.67
C GLY A 321 21.62 -46.50 -52.31
N THR A 322 22.36 -45.39 -52.25
CA THR A 322 23.78 -45.29 -52.65
C THR A 322 24.49 -44.26 -51.75
N PRO A 323 25.82 -44.35 -51.54
CA PRO A 323 26.57 -43.42 -50.67
C PRO A 323 26.55 -41.95 -51.12
N ARG A 324 26.05 -41.64 -52.33
CA ARG A 324 25.87 -40.27 -52.87
C ARG A 324 24.43 -39.95 -53.27
N GLY A 325 23.49 -40.86 -53.03
CA GLY A 325 22.07 -40.67 -53.38
C GLY A 325 21.30 -39.91 -52.29
N PRO A 326 20.15 -39.32 -52.63
CA PRO A 326 19.26 -38.70 -51.64
C PRO A 326 18.72 -39.78 -50.69
N CYS A 327 18.84 -39.54 -49.39
CA CYS A 327 18.31 -40.44 -48.37
C CYS A 327 16.86 -40.07 -48.05
N SER A 328 15.97 -41.06 -48.03
CA SER A 328 14.58 -40.88 -47.59
C SER A 328 14.42 -41.30 -46.13
N PRO A 329 13.46 -40.73 -45.38
CA PRO A 329 13.12 -41.23 -44.06
C PRO A 329 12.59 -42.66 -44.16
N CYS A 330 12.82 -43.46 -43.12
CA CYS A 330 12.27 -44.81 -43.03
C CYS A 330 10.73 -44.77 -43.00
N GLY A 331 10.09 -45.76 -43.64
CA GLY A 331 8.63 -45.83 -43.74
C GLY A 331 7.93 -46.22 -42.43
N ASP A 332 6.61 -46.07 -42.40
CA ASP A 332 5.76 -46.24 -41.20
C ASP A 332 5.76 -47.65 -40.60
N ASN A 333 6.23 -48.66 -41.34
CA ASN A 333 6.37 -50.03 -40.85
C ASN A 333 7.49 -50.19 -39.79
N VAL A 334 8.35 -49.18 -39.64
CA VAL A 334 9.43 -49.18 -38.65
C VAL A 334 8.92 -48.66 -37.31
N SER A 335 9.01 -49.47 -36.26
CA SER A 335 8.58 -49.08 -34.91
C SER A 335 9.74 -49.04 -33.91
N TYR A 336 9.67 -48.08 -32.98
CA TYR A 336 10.71 -47.80 -31.99
C TYR A 336 10.17 -48.08 -30.59
N ARG A 337 10.87 -48.90 -29.81
CA ARG A 337 10.55 -49.14 -28.41
C ARG A 337 11.71 -48.76 -27.48
N PRO A 338 11.49 -47.93 -26.46
CA PRO A 338 10.18 -47.44 -25.98
C PRO A 338 9.56 -46.31 -26.80
N SER A 339 10.35 -45.42 -27.42
CA SER A 339 9.87 -44.34 -28.29
C SER A 339 10.95 -43.93 -29.31
N GLN A 340 10.59 -43.14 -30.33
CA GLN A 340 11.56 -42.61 -31.29
C GLN A 340 12.22 -41.30 -30.82
N ARG A 341 11.48 -40.47 -30.08
CA ARG A 341 11.88 -39.14 -29.59
C ARG A 341 11.63 -39.04 -28.09
N GLY A 342 12.31 -38.11 -27.44
CA GLY A 342 12.17 -37.87 -26.00
C GLY A 342 12.67 -39.04 -25.15
N LEU A 343 13.63 -39.80 -25.66
CA LEU A 343 14.22 -40.93 -24.97
C LEU A 343 15.07 -40.42 -23.80
N LEU A 344 14.77 -40.86 -22.58
CA LEU A 344 15.61 -40.63 -21.40
C LEU A 344 16.65 -41.74 -21.23
N GLY A 345 16.33 -42.94 -21.72
CA GLY A 345 17.25 -44.07 -21.76
C GLY A 345 18.21 -44.01 -22.94
N ARG A 346 19.31 -44.75 -22.82
CA ARG A 346 20.38 -44.84 -23.83
C ARG A 346 20.27 -46.09 -24.73
N ARG A 347 19.07 -46.68 -24.79
CA ARG A 347 18.79 -47.91 -25.52
C ARG A 347 17.43 -47.81 -26.21
N VAL A 348 17.38 -48.17 -27.49
CA VAL A 348 16.14 -48.31 -28.24
C VAL A 348 16.19 -49.60 -29.06
N VAL A 349 15.05 -50.27 -29.18
CA VAL A 349 14.88 -51.42 -30.08
C VAL A 349 14.00 -51.01 -31.25
N VAL A 350 14.52 -51.20 -32.45
CA VAL A 350 13.88 -50.88 -33.72
C VAL A 350 13.38 -52.17 -34.36
N TRP A 351 12.11 -52.19 -34.77
CA TRP A 351 11.43 -53.34 -35.37
C TRP A 351 10.88 -52.99 -36.75
N GLY A 352 10.60 -54.02 -37.56
CA GLY A 352 9.94 -53.84 -38.86
C GLY A 352 10.89 -53.36 -39.98
N LEU A 353 12.19 -53.64 -39.84
CA LEU A 353 13.18 -53.34 -40.87
C LEU A 353 13.10 -54.37 -41.99
N MET A 354 13.34 -53.93 -43.23
CA MET A 354 13.39 -54.83 -44.39
C MET A 354 14.69 -55.66 -44.33
N PRO A 355 14.66 -56.96 -44.68
CA PRO A 355 15.88 -57.78 -44.75
C PRO A 355 16.81 -57.28 -45.88
N HIS A 356 18.10 -57.58 -45.78
CA HIS A 356 19.15 -57.19 -46.75
C HIS A 356 19.21 -55.69 -47.09
N THR A 357 18.74 -54.83 -46.19
CA THR A 357 18.63 -53.39 -46.45
C THR A 357 19.56 -52.64 -45.51
N THR A 358 20.33 -51.69 -46.06
CA THR A 358 21.21 -50.84 -45.27
C THR A 358 20.45 -49.60 -44.80
N TYR A 359 20.30 -49.48 -43.50
CA TYR A 359 19.69 -48.35 -42.81
C TYR A 359 20.77 -47.48 -42.16
N THR A 360 20.61 -46.17 -42.23
CA THR A 360 21.43 -45.21 -41.49
C THR A 360 20.61 -44.66 -40.33
N PHE A 361 21.05 -44.97 -39.11
CA PHE A 361 20.47 -44.44 -37.89
C PHE A 361 21.34 -43.29 -37.37
N SER A 362 20.73 -42.13 -37.17
CA SER A 362 21.35 -40.95 -36.56
C SER A 362 20.73 -40.73 -35.19
N ILE A 363 21.54 -40.87 -34.14
CA ILE A 363 21.12 -40.63 -32.76
C ILE A 363 21.49 -39.17 -32.42
N GLN A 364 20.48 -38.37 -32.11
CA GLN A 364 20.62 -36.97 -31.74
C GLN A 364 20.56 -36.81 -30.22
N ALA A 365 21.42 -35.97 -29.66
CA ALA A 365 21.36 -35.54 -28.27
C ALA A 365 20.70 -34.15 -28.17
N LEU A 366 19.75 -34.03 -27.25
CA LEU A 366 18.93 -32.84 -27.05
C LEU A 366 18.87 -32.46 -25.58
N ASN A 367 18.82 -31.17 -25.27
CA ASN A 367 18.50 -30.64 -23.95
C ASN A 367 17.50 -29.49 -24.08
N GLY A 368 17.12 -28.84 -22.97
CA GLY A 368 16.13 -27.77 -22.97
C GLY A 368 16.45 -26.57 -23.87
N VAL A 369 17.72 -26.36 -24.25
CA VAL A 369 18.14 -25.25 -25.13
C VAL A 369 18.38 -25.66 -26.58
N SER A 370 18.41 -26.95 -26.89
CA SER A 370 18.58 -27.45 -28.27
C SER A 370 17.56 -26.90 -29.28
N PRO A 371 16.26 -26.75 -28.95
CA PRO A 371 15.28 -26.16 -29.87
C PRO A 371 15.60 -24.71 -30.28
N SER A 372 16.29 -23.95 -29.41
CA SER A 372 16.59 -22.54 -29.61
C SER A 372 17.87 -22.28 -30.42
N ASN A 373 18.67 -23.32 -30.71
CA ASN A 373 20.01 -23.18 -31.30
C ASN A 373 20.02 -22.99 -32.83
N GLY A 374 18.95 -23.35 -33.55
CA GLY A 374 18.82 -23.16 -35.00
C GLY A 374 19.83 -23.92 -35.90
N LYS A 375 20.92 -24.47 -35.36
CA LYS A 375 22.00 -25.18 -36.08
C LYS A 375 21.80 -26.71 -36.19
N GLY A 376 20.61 -27.22 -35.89
CA GLY A 376 20.32 -28.64 -35.83
C GLY A 376 20.85 -29.31 -34.55
N ALA A 377 20.36 -30.53 -34.28
CA ALA A 377 20.73 -31.30 -33.09
C ALA A 377 22.06 -32.04 -33.31
N PRO A 378 23.04 -31.94 -32.39
CA PRO A 378 24.27 -32.71 -32.46
C PRO A 378 23.98 -34.21 -32.48
N SER A 379 24.54 -34.90 -33.47
CA SER A 379 24.23 -36.30 -33.72
C SER A 379 25.45 -37.11 -34.14
N ASP A 380 25.38 -38.41 -33.85
CA ASP A 380 26.31 -39.41 -34.38
C ASP A 380 25.51 -40.47 -35.14
N ARG A 381 26.13 -41.10 -36.14
CA ARG A 381 25.42 -41.96 -37.11
C ARG A 381 26.10 -43.30 -37.30
N VAL A 382 25.30 -44.34 -37.46
CA VAL A 382 25.75 -45.70 -37.74
C VAL A 382 24.97 -46.28 -38.92
N ASN A 383 25.68 -47.02 -39.78
CA ASN A 383 25.09 -47.74 -40.91
C ASN A 383 24.95 -49.21 -40.53
N ILE A 384 23.75 -49.77 -40.72
CA ILE A 384 23.39 -51.12 -40.28
C ILE A 384 22.73 -51.86 -41.43
N THR A 385 23.21 -53.06 -41.72
CA THR A 385 22.65 -53.94 -42.74
C THR A 385 21.93 -55.11 -42.06
N THR A 386 20.65 -55.29 -42.32
CA THR A 386 19.82 -56.36 -41.70
C THR A 386 20.22 -57.76 -42.21
N SER A 387 20.01 -58.78 -41.35
CA SER A 387 20.54 -60.15 -41.53
C SER A 387 20.06 -60.87 -42.81
N HIS A 388 20.84 -61.86 -43.24
CA HIS A 388 20.61 -62.69 -44.43
C HIS A 388 19.69 -63.90 -44.19
N GLU A 389 19.26 -64.16 -42.96
CA GLU A 389 18.54 -65.39 -42.59
C GLU A 389 17.01 -65.24 -42.54
N VAL A 390 16.46 -64.06 -42.84
CA VAL A 390 15.02 -63.78 -42.75
C VAL A 390 14.36 -63.78 -44.13
N PRO A 391 13.41 -64.69 -44.40
CA PRO A 391 12.71 -64.74 -45.67
C PRO A 391 11.88 -63.45 -45.93
N VAL A 392 11.95 -62.86 -47.12
CA VAL A 392 11.09 -61.70 -47.48
C VAL A 392 9.61 -62.09 -47.32
N LEU A 393 8.87 -61.19 -46.67
CA LEU A 393 7.45 -61.35 -46.39
C LEU A 393 6.64 -61.46 -47.69
N VAL A 394 5.68 -62.40 -47.73
CA VAL A 394 4.69 -62.49 -48.80
C VAL A 394 3.74 -61.30 -48.67
N SER A 395 3.82 -60.34 -49.58
CA SER A 395 3.14 -59.04 -49.46
C SER A 395 1.63 -59.09 -49.64
N VAL A 396 1.10 -60.06 -50.40
CA VAL A 396 -0.34 -60.18 -50.68
C VAL A 396 -0.75 -61.66 -50.75
N ILE A 397 -1.57 -62.11 -49.81
CA ILE A 397 -2.26 -63.41 -49.88
C ILE A 397 -3.67 -63.16 -50.42
N ARG A 398 -3.95 -63.66 -51.63
CA ARG A 398 -5.25 -63.49 -52.28
C ARG A 398 -6.13 -64.71 -52.01
N LYS A 399 -7.36 -64.45 -51.59
CA LYS A 399 -8.41 -65.45 -51.51
C LYS A 399 -8.88 -65.77 -52.93
N SER A 400 -8.78 -67.04 -53.33
CA SER A 400 -9.25 -67.50 -54.63
C SER A 400 -10.71 -67.96 -54.55
N ILE A 401 -10.97 -68.95 -53.68
CA ILE A 401 -12.26 -69.63 -53.57
C ILE A 401 -12.59 -69.83 -52.09
N SER A 402 -13.83 -69.55 -51.72
CA SER A 402 -14.41 -69.87 -50.41
C SER A 402 -15.54 -70.86 -50.60
N THR A 403 -15.54 -71.93 -49.83
CA THR A 403 -16.74 -72.74 -49.58
C THR A 403 -17.10 -72.64 -48.09
N GLU A 404 -18.16 -73.33 -47.67
CA GLU A 404 -18.53 -73.41 -46.25
C GLU A 404 -17.52 -74.20 -45.40
N SER A 405 -16.70 -75.07 -46.00
CA SER A 405 -15.75 -75.94 -45.28
C SER A 405 -14.29 -75.81 -45.71
N SER A 406 -14.00 -75.03 -46.76
CA SER A 406 -12.63 -74.87 -47.26
C SER A 406 -12.36 -73.45 -47.80
N LEU A 407 -11.12 -73.01 -47.61
CA LEU A 407 -10.62 -71.72 -48.08
C LEU A 407 -9.36 -71.97 -48.93
N THR A 408 -9.42 -71.60 -50.21
CA THR A 408 -8.27 -71.70 -51.12
C THR A 408 -7.58 -70.35 -51.24
N LEU A 409 -6.31 -70.29 -50.85
CA LEU A 409 -5.45 -69.11 -50.87
C LEU A 409 -4.34 -69.26 -51.91
N HIS A 410 -3.97 -68.16 -52.57
CA HIS A 410 -2.82 -68.12 -53.47
C HIS A 410 -2.02 -66.83 -53.27
N TRP A 411 -0.72 -66.90 -53.50
CA TRP A 411 0.19 -65.76 -53.41
C TRP A 411 1.32 -65.90 -54.42
N SER A 412 1.90 -64.76 -54.81
CA SER A 412 3.08 -64.73 -55.68
C SER A 412 4.35 -65.05 -54.89
N VAL A 413 5.26 -65.81 -55.51
CA VAL A 413 6.60 -66.06 -54.95
C VAL A 413 7.37 -64.73 -54.87
N PRO A 414 7.83 -64.29 -53.69
CA PRO A 414 8.61 -63.07 -53.56
C PRO A 414 9.90 -63.14 -54.38
N ALA A 415 10.19 -62.11 -55.19
CA ALA A 415 11.42 -62.05 -55.99
C ALA A 415 12.64 -61.85 -55.08
N GLN A 416 13.54 -62.85 -55.02
CA GLN A 416 14.73 -62.84 -54.17
C GLN A 416 15.94 -63.42 -54.91
N PRO A 417 17.07 -62.70 -54.98
CA PRO A 417 18.25 -63.15 -55.71
C PRO A 417 19.22 -64.03 -54.90
N HIS A 418 19.01 -64.21 -53.58
CA HIS A 418 20.06 -64.72 -52.68
C HIS A 418 19.78 -66.07 -52.03
N TYR A 419 18.58 -66.64 -52.17
CA TYR A 419 18.23 -67.98 -51.67
C TYR A 419 16.97 -68.53 -52.34
N THR A 420 16.73 -69.83 -52.22
CA THR A 420 15.54 -70.52 -52.72
C THR A 420 14.57 -70.84 -51.58
N ILE A 421 13.29 -70.47 -51.74
CA ILE A 421 12.26 -70.75 -50.74
C ILE A 421 11.92 -72.26 -50.78
N LEU A 422 12.15 -72.96 -49.67
CA LEU A 422 11.93 -74.41 -49.58
C LEU A 422 10.49 -74.79 -49.24
N GLN A 423 9.84 -74.04 -48.33
CA GLN A 423 8.49 -74.35 -47.84
C GLN A 423 7.78 -73.09 -47.32
N TYR A 424 6.45 -73.05 -47.41
CA TYR A 424 5.60 -72.03 -46.79
C TYR A 424 4.82 -72.64 -45.61
N GLN A 425 4.70 -71.91 -44.50
CA GLN A 425 3.86 -72.31 -43.35
C GLN A 425 2.66 -71.36 -43.25
N LEU A 426 1.44 -71.87 -43.46
CA LEU A 426 0.19 -71.12 -43.25
C LEU A 426 -0.30 -71.32 -41.81
N ARG A 427 -0.60 -70.22 -41.10
CA ARG A 427 -1.24 -70.25 -39.79
C ARG A 427 -2.57 -69.51 -39.87
N TYR A 428 -3.63 -70.11 -39.35
CA TYR A 428 -4.96 -69.52 -39.29
C TYR A 428 -5.58 -69.77 -37.90
N TRP A 429 -6.53 -68.93 -37.51
CA TRP A 429 -7.32 -69.07 -36.28
C TRP A 429 -8.76 -68.63 -36.58
N ASP A 430 -9.72 -69.20 -35.86
CA ASP A 430 -11.12 -68.78 -35.98
C ASP A 430 -11.34 -67.44 -35.27
N ASP A 431 -11.90 -66.47 -35.98
CA ASP A 431 -12.29 -65.17 -35.43
C ASP A 431 -13.72 -65.24 -34.85
N SER A 432 -13.96 -66.19 -33.94
CA SER A 432 -15.21 -66.21 -33.18
C SER A 432 -15.08 -65.26 -31.99
N PRO A 433 -15.78 -64.12 -31.94
CA PRO A 433 -15.81 -63.31 -30.73
C PRO A 433 -16.45 -64.14 -29.62
N ASN A 434 -15.73 -64.35 -28.51
CA ASN A 434 -16.24 -65.03 -27.32
C ASN A 434 -17.55 -64.36 -26.86
N GLN A 435 -18.71 -64.94 -27.21
CA GLN A 435 -20.04 -64.47 -26.80
C GLN A 435 -20.18 -64.32 -25.27
N LEU A 436 -19.35 -65.03 -24.50
CA LEU A 436 -19.30 -64.95 -23.04
C LEU A 436 -18.74 -63.62 -22.51
N LEU A 437 -17.82 -62.96 -23.23
CA LEU A 437 -17.27 -61.66 -22.79
C LEU A 437 -18.27 -60.53 -23.03
N MET A 438 -18.93 -60.52 -24.19
CA MET A 438 -19.92 -59.49 -24.52
C MET A 438 -21.16 -59.57 -23.63
N THR A 439 -21.62 -60.78 -23.28
CA THR A 439 -22.73 -60.96 -22.33
C THR A 439 -22.33 -60.55 -20.91
N SER A 440 -21.10 -60.83 -20.48
CA SER A 440 -20.56 -60.36 -19.18
C SER A 440 -20.54 -58.83 -19.08
N PHE A 441 -20.07 -58.13 -20.13
CA PHE A 441 -20.06 -56.67 -20.15
C PHE A 441 -21.47 -56.06 -20.13
N LEU A 442 -22.43 -56.66 -20.84
CA LEU A 442 -23.82 -56.18 -20.85
C LEU A 442 -24.50 -56.35 -19.47
N ILE A 443 -24.25 -57.48 -18.79
CA ILE A 443 -24.77 -57.72 -17.43
C ILE A 443 -24.10 -56.77 -16.42
N ALA A 444 -22.78 -56.57 -16.51
CA ALA A 444 -22.06 -55.64 -15.64
C ALA A 444 -22.52 -54.20 -15.81
N MET A 445 -22.73 -53.75 -17.06
CA MET A 445 -23.27 -52.43 -17.36
C MET A 445 -24.70 -52.25 -16.85
N GLY A 446 -25.56 -53.28 -16.99
CA GLY A 446 -26.92 -53.27 -16.44
C GLY A 446 -26.96 -53.19 -14.92
N MET A 447 -26.08 -53.92 -14.23
CA MET A 447 -25.96 -53.88 -12.77
C MET A 447 -25.43 -52.53 -12.27
N LEU A 448 -24.47 -51.93 -12.97
CA LEU A 448 -23.95 -50.59 -12.63
C LEU A 448 -25.06 -49.53 -12.75
N LEU A 449 -25.86 -49.61 -13.81
CA LEU A 449 -27.00 -48.70 -14.03
C LEU A 449 -28.05 -48.83 -12.93
N LEU A 450 -28.40 -50.06 -12.54
CA LEU A 450 -29.31 -50.32 -11.42
C LEU A 450 -28.80 -49.72 -10.09
N ILE A 451 -27.52 -49.87 -9.78
CA ILE A 451 -26.91 -49.30 -8.57
C ILE A 451 -26.96 -47.77 -8.60
N THR A 452 -26.71 -47.15 -9.75
CA THR A 452 -26.82 -45.68 -9.89
C THR A 452 -28.25 -45.18 -9.71
N VAL A 453 -29.26 -45.89 -10.23
CA VAL A 453 -30.67 -45.52 -10.06
C VAL A 453 -31.11 -45.66 -8.60
N VAL A 454 -30.71 -46.74 -7.92
CA VAL A 454 -31.03 -46.95 -6.50
C VAL A 454 -30.36 -45.91 -5.61
N THR A 455 -29.10 -45.56 -5.87
CA THR A 455 -28.39 -44.51 -5.10
C THR A 455 -29.01 -43.13 -5.31
N VAL A 456 -29.40 -42.78 -6.54
CA VAL A 456 -30.13 -41.53 -6.83
C VAL A 456 -31.50 -41.53 -6.15
N ALA A 457 -32.24 -42.65 -6.16
CA ALA A 457 -33.53 -42.76 -5.48
C ALA A 457 -33.39 -42.58 -3.96
N VAL A 458 -32.39 -43.20 -3.33
CA VAL A 458 -32.11 -43.04 -1.89
C VAL A 458 -31.71 -41.59 -1.56
N LEU A 459 -30.94 -40.93 -2.42
CA LEU A 459 -30.58 -39.52 -2.24
C LEU A 459 -31.79 -38.60 -2.40
N CYS A 460 -32.68 -38.86 -3.35
CA CYS A 460 -33.93 -38.11 -3.51
C CYS A 460 -34.87 -38.28 -2.31
N ILE A 461 -35.00 -39.49 -1.78
CA ILE A 461 -35.81 -39.78 -0.58
C ILE A 461 -35.22 -39.08 0.66
N ARG A 462 -33.89 -39.06 0.81
CA ARG A 462 -33.21 -38.36 1.93
C ARG A 462 -33.27 -36.83 1.82
N ARG A 463 -33.35 -36.29 0.60
CA ARG A 463 -33.49 -34.84 0.38
C ARG A 463 -34.93 -34.35 0.60
N HIS A 464 -35.92 -35.20 0.32
CA HIS A 464 -37.33 -34.89 0.54
C HIS A 464 -37.75 -34.96 2.02
N SER A 465 -36.99 -35.62 2.90
CA SER A 465 -37.31 -35.67 4.34
C SER A 465 -36.77 -34.49 5.16
N ARG A 466 -36.10 -33.50 4.53
CA ARG A 466 -35.38 -32.41 5.23
C ARG A 466 -35.85 -30.99 4.91
N MET A 467 -37.08 -30.80 4.43
CA MET A 467 -37.69 -29.47 4.31
C MET A 467 -39.19 -29.47 4.67
N LYS A 468 -39.49 -28.91 5.84
CA LYS A 468 -40.77 -28.37 6.37
C LYS A 468 -40.36 -27.60 7.64
N ASP A 469 -40.63 -26.32 7.94
CA ASP A 469 -41.30 -25.14 7.37
C ASP A 469 -40.50 -23.88 7.82
N PRO A 470 -40.78 -22.60 7.41
CA PRO A 470 -41.88 -21.80 8.00
C PRO A 470 -42.63 -20.79 7.05
N GLU A 471 -43.91 -20.56 7.39
CA GLU A 471 -44.82 -19.41 7.10
C GLU A 471 -44.31 -18.07 7.74
N LEU A 472 -44.72 -16.81 7.47
CA LEU A 472 -45.68 -16.09 6.57
C LEU A 472 -45.55 -14.55 6.82
N SER A 473 -45.85 -13.71 5.80
CA SER A 473 -46.35 -12.29 5.81
C SER A 473 -45.46 -11.11 6.27
N ASP A 474 -45.56 -9.84 5.80
CA ASP A 474 -46.52 -9.10 4.96
C ASP A 474 -45.90 -7.74 4.46
N LYS A 475 -46.31 -7.31 3.25
CA LYS A 475 -46.58 -5.94 2.69
C LYS A 475 -45.59 -4.75 2.53
N HIS A 476 -45.52 -4.35 1.24
CA HIS A 476 -45.86 -3.05 0.58
C HIS A 476 -45.01 -1.77 0.76
N GLY A 477 -44.71 -1.17 -0.40
CA GLY A 477 -45.32 0.12 -0.77
C GLY A 477 -44.36 1.30 -1.02
N GLN A 478 -43.94 1.46 -2.28
CA GLN A 478 -43.10 2.55 -2.78
C GLN A 478 -43.97 3.56 -3.55
N TYR A 479 -43.84 4.86 -3.25
CA TYR A 479 -44.35 5.96 -4.09
C TYR A 479 -43.32 7.08 -4.23
N LEU A 480 -43.21 7.55 -5.47
CA LEU A 480 -42.27 8.53 -6.00
C LEU A 480 -43.14 9.55 -6.74
N LEU A 481 -43.06 10.85 -6.42
CA LEU A 481 -43.33 11.95 -7.36
C LEU A 481 -42.97 13.30 -6.72
N GLY A 482 -42.30 14.17 -7.48
CA GLY A 482 -42.18 15.60 -7.20
C GLY A 482 -42.65 16.42 -8.38
N GLN A 483 -43.16 17.63 -8.13
CA GLN A 483 -43.19 18.83 -9.00
C GLN A 483 -43.99 19.98 -8.33
N GLY A 484 -43.57 21.25 -8.53
CA GLY A 484 -44.52 22.39 -8.65
C GLY A 484 -44.33 23.68 -7.81
N VAL A 485 -43.68 24.67 -8.44
CA VAL A 485 -43.48 26.14 -8.22
C VAL A 485 -44.65 27.04 -7.73
N LYS A 486 -44.37 28.16 -6.98
CA LYS A 486 -44.76 29.61 -7.17
C LYS A 486 -44.72 30.43 -5.84
N VAL A 487 -44.61 31.77 -5.69
CA VAL A 487 -44.04 32.99 -6.36
C VAL A 487 -44.45 34.21 -5.48
N TYR A 488 -43.51 35.16 -5.21
CA TYR A 488 -43.62 36.63 -4.87
C TYR A 488 -44.45 37.09 -3.62
N ILE A 489 -44.15 38.16 -2.85
CA ILE A 489 -43.99 39.61 -3.17
C ILE A 489 -43.22 40.34 -2.01
N ASP A 490 -42.42 41.36 -2.37
CA ASP A 490 -41.74 42.40 -1.55
C ASP A 490 -42.54 43.74 -1.61
N PRO A 491 -42.56 44.65 -0.60
CA PRO A 491 -41.82 45.93 -0.77
C PRO A 491 -41.40 46.73 0.50
N PHE A 492 -40.16 47.27 0.49
CA PHE A 492 -39.69 48.64 0.90
C PHE A 492 -39.94 49.17 2.35
N THR A 493 -39.08 49.94 3.05
CA THR A 493 -38.34 51.17 2.68
C THR A 493 -37.47 51.71 3.85
N TYR A 494 -36.47 52.52 3.48
CA TYR A 494 -35.86 53.68 4.18
C TYR A 494 -34.60 53.56 5.07
N GLU A 495 -33.76 54.57 4.82
CA GLU A 495 -32.34 54.75 5.09
C GLU A 495 -31.97 55.14 6.52
N ASP A 496 -30.84 54.55 6.92
CA ASP A 496 -29.68 55.00 7.70
C ASP A 496 -29.75 56.26 8.60
N PRO A 497 -29.20 56.12 9.82
CA PRO A 497 -28.27 57.11 10.36
C PRO A 497 -27.05 56.43 11.02
N ASN A 498 -26.22 55.69 10.28
CA ASN A 498 -24.88 55.31 10.73
C ASN A 498 -23.83 56.42 10.53
N GLU A 499 -24.23 57.58 10.02
CA GLU A 499 -23.33 58.45 9.26
C GLU A 499 -22.52 59.44 10.11
N ALA A 500 -22.13 59.01 11.33
CA ALA A 500 -21.08 59.64 12.14
C ALA A 500 -20.09 58.61 12.73
N VAL A 501 -20.40 57.30 12.67
CA VAL A 501 -19.51 56.21 13.15
C VAL A 501 -18.87 55.46 11.96
N ARG A 502 -19.53 55.49 10.79
CA ARG A 502 -19.06 54.84 9.55
C ARG A 502 -17.81 55.44 8.91
N GLU A 503 -17.42 56.66 9.25
CA GLU A 503 -16.20 57.28 8.72
C GLU A 503 -14.93 56.88 9.49
N PHE A 504 -15.05 56.07 10.56
CA PHE A 504 -13.91 55.57 11.31
C PHE A 504 -13.70 54.04 11.21
N ALA A 505 -14.77 53.24 11.14
CA ALA A 505 -14.71 51.77 11.12
C ALA A 505 -14.69 51.12 9.71
N LYS A 506 -14.14 51.81 8.70
CA LYS A 506 -14.20 51.38 7.30
C LYS A 506 -13.20 50.28 6.88
N GLU A 507 -12.48 49.63 7.79
CA GLU A 507 -11.56 48.55 7.41
C GLU A 507 -11.80 47.15 8.01
N ILE A 508 -12.53 46.96 9.12
CA ILE A 508 -12.76 45.61 9.68
C ILE A 508 -14.12 45.54 10.41
N ASP A 509 -14.96 44.56 10.05
CA ASP A 509 -16.26 44.28 10.67
C ASP A 509 -16.09 43.54 12.02
N VAL A 510 -16.87 43.94 13.03
CA VAL A 510 -16.79 43.46 14.44
C VAL A 510 -17.01 41.95 14.56
N SER A 511 -17.74 41.33 13.64
CA SER A 511 -17.93 39.87 13.59
C SER A 511 -16.65 39.08 13.21
N PHE A 512 -15.59 39.78 12.78
CA PHE A 512 -14.27 39.19 12.47
C PHE A 512 -13.21 39.48 13.54
N VAL A 513 -13.57 40.17 14.63
CA VAL A 513 -12.66 40.47 15.75
C VAL A 513 -12.86 39.41 16.85
N LYS A 514 -11.79 38.67 17.17
CA LYS A 514 -11.78 37.67 18.24
C LYS A 514 -10.72 38.05 19.28
N ILE A 515 -11.16 38.32 20.52
CA ILE A 515 -10.28 38.56 21.67
C ILE A 515 -10.01 37.19 22.33
N GLU A 516 -8.76 36.75 22.34
CA GLU A 516 -8.38 35.42 22.87
C GLU A 516 -7.86 35.48 24.32
N GLU A 517 -7.05 36.49 24.70
CA GLU A 517 -6.46 36.56 26.05
C GLU A 517 -6.05 38.01 26.41
N VAL A 518 -6.13 38.37 27.70
CA VAL A 518 -5.60 39.61 28.28
C VAL A 518 -4.29 39.27 29.00
N ILE A 519 -3.19 39.95 28.67
CA ILE A 519 -1.87 39.69 29.26
C ILE A 519 -1.58 40.76 30.31
N GLY A 520 -1.40 40.37 31.58
CA GLY A 520 -0.89 41.26 32.64
C GLY A 520 -1.87 41.64 33.77
N ALA A 521 -2.75 40.75 34.22
CA ALA A 521 -3.51 40.97 35.45
C ALA A 521 -3.04 40.02 36.56
N GLU A 522 -2.42 40.54 37.62
CA GLU A 522 -2.32 39.83 38.89
C GLU A 522 -3.50 40.21 39.82
N PRO A 523 -4.00 39.27 40.63
CA PRO A 523 -5.22 39.44 41.41
C PRO A 523 -4.90 40.02 42.79
N GLN A 524 -5.31 41.27 43.06
CA GLN A 524 -5.44 41.73 44.43
C GLN A 524 -6.78 42.40 44.70
N SER A 525 -7.29 41.99 45.85
CA SER A 525 -8.55 42.28 46.52
C SER A 525 -9.07 43.72 46.41
N SER A 526 -10.40 43.80 46.54
CA SER A 526 -11.24 44.98 46.81
C SER A 526 -11.69 45.81 45.61
N PHE A 527 -12.75 45.35 44.94
CA PHE A 527 -13.77 46.24 44.37
C PHE A 527 -15.17 45.64 44.54
N GLN A 528 -15.73 45.96 45.71
CA GLN A 528 -17.17 46.00 45.95
C GLN A 528 -17.72 47.26 45.24
N TYR A 529 -18.90 47.15 44.63
CA TYR A 529 -19.73 48.20 44.02
C TYR A 529 -19.36 48.70 42.61
N PHE A 530 -19.98 48.09 41.58
CA PHE A 530 -20.89 48.79 40.64
C PHE A 530 -21.62 47.73 39.76
N ILE A 531 -22.80 47.28 40.21
CA ILE A 531 -23.84 46.67 39.36
C ILE A 531 -25.18 47.26 39.84
N PRO A 532 -25.97 47.96 38.99
CA PRO A 532 -27.31 48.34 39.38
C PRO A 532 -28.26 47.16 39.25
N ARG A 533 -29.03 46.97 40.32
CA ARG A 533 -30.17 46.06 40.50
C ARG A 533 -31.25 46.23 39.43
N ILE A 534 -31.72 45.12 38.85
CA ILE A 534 -33.16 44.86 38.69
C ILE A 534 -33.44 43.47 39.26
N GLN A 535 -34.40 43.42 40.17
CA GLN A 535 -34.72 42.32 41.06
C GLN A 535 -35.96 41.56 40.57
N SER A 536 -35.87 40.24 40.69
CA SER A 536 -36.91 39.21 40.85
C SER A 536 -38.16 39.22 39.96
N CYS A 537 -38.24 38.14 39.19
CA CYS A 537 -39.43 37.48 38.68
C CYS A 537 -40.42 37.08 39.80
N LEU A 538 -41.72 37.06 39.46
CA LEU A 538 -42.66 36.04 39.93
C LEU A 538 -43.56 35.61 38.75
N SER A 539 -43.52 34.28 38.48
CA SER A 539 -44.58 33.35 38.00
C SER A 539 -45.49 33.76 36.83
N GLU A 540 -45.97 32.91 35.91
CA GLU A 540 -45.86 31.50 35.55
C GLU A 540 -46.79 31.34 34.33
N SER A 541 -46.43 30.45 33.39
CA SER A 541 -47.31 29.53 32.65
C SER A 541 -46.76 29.24 31.25
N GLN A 542 -46.22 28.03 31.11
CA GLN A 542 -45.87 27.39 29.84
C GLN A 542 -47.11 26.61 29.33
N PRO A 543 -47.19 26.29 28.02
CA PRO A 543 -46.94 24.90 27.67
C PRO A 543 -46.15 24.66 26.35
N SER A 544 -45.24 23.69 26.44
CA SER A 544 -44.80 22.67 25.46
C SER A 544 -44.28 23.02 24.04
N HIS A 545 -42.93 23.05 23.91
CA HIS A 545 -42.00 22.23 23.08
C HIS A 545 -42.34 21.76 21.62
N PRO A 546 -41.33 21.52 20.72
CA PRO A 546 -40.00 20.96 21.04
C PRO A 546 -38.73 21.46 20.28
N LEU A 547 -37.59 21.14 20.93
CA LEU A 547 -36.20 20.89 20.45
C LEU A 547 -35.12 22.01 20.43
N LEU A 548 -34.06 21.70 21.21
CA LEU A 548 -32.70 22.26 21.35
C LEU A 548 -32.49 23.47 22.29
N ASP A 549 -32.42 23.18 23.61
CA ASP A 549 -31.85 24.06 24.65
C ASP A 549 -30.54 23.43 25.16
N GLN A 550 -29.41 24.13 25.03
CA GLN A 550 -28.12 23.77 25.63
C GLN A 550 -27.82 24.77 26.75
N ARG A 551 -28.36 24.53 27.96
CA ARG A 551 -27.90 25.17 29.19
C ARG A 551 -26.87 24.29 29.89
N ALA A 552 -25.82 24.92 30.41
CA ALA A 552 -24.83 24.27 31.26
C ALA A 552 -25.51 23.65 32.51
N PRO A 553 -25.05 22.49 33.01
CA PRO A 553 -25.67 21.84 34.15
C PRO A 553 -25.51 22.68 35.44
N PRO A 554 -26.47 22.61 36.37
CA PRO A 554 -26.44 23.38 37.61
C PRO A 554 -25.27 22.95 38.50
N ALA A 555 -24.69 23.91 39.23
CA ALA A 555 -23.67 23.65 40.23
C ALA A 555 -24.25 22.77 41.36
N PRO A 556 -23.46 21.88 41.99
CA PRO A 556 -23.95 20.92 42.99
C PRO A 556 -24.78 21.58 44.10
N SER A 557 -24.35 22.76 44.55
CA SER A 557 -24.98 23.56 45.63
C SER A 557 -26.42 24.03 45.35
N ALA A 558 -26.94 23.81 44.13
CA ALA A 558 -28.32 24.14 43.75
C ALA A 558 -29.30 22.94 43.88
N CYS A 559 -28.84 21.75 44.27
CA CYS A 559 -29.65 20.54 44.43
C CYS A 559 -29.70 20.09 45.90
N GLY A 560 -30.82 19.52 46.35
CA GLY A 560 -31.01 19.14 47.77
C GLY A 560 -30.38 17.81 48.17
N SER A 561 -30.02 16.97 47.19
CA SER A 561 -29.36 15.68 47.41
C SER A 561 -28.46 15.26 46.24
N VAL A 562 -27.55 14.31 46.50
CA VAL A 562 -26.62 13.75 45.50
C VAL A 562 -27.35 13.09 44.33
N GLY A 563 -28.44 12.35 44.60
CA GLY A 563 -29.26 11.71 43.58
C GLY A 563 -29.97 12.70 42.67
N GLU A 564 -30.42 13.83 43.21
CA GLU A 564 -31.11 14.87 42.46
C GLU A 564 -30.17 15.61 41.49
N TRP A 565 -28.93 15.85 41.91
CA TRP A 565 -27.88 16.40 41.05
C TRP A 565 -27.46 15.41 39.95
N LEU A 566 -27.27 14.12 40.28
CA LEU A 566 -26.94 13.07 39.30
C LEU A 566 -28.04 12.92 38.26
N ARG A 567 -29.31 13.07 38.64
CA ARG A 567 -30.45 13.06 37.72
C ARG A 567 -30.45 14.27 36.79
N ALA A 568 -30.09 15.46 37.27
CA ALA A 568 -30.00 16.68 36.47
C ALA A 568 -28.93 16.59 35.36
N ILE A 569 -27.84 15.84 35.59
CA ILE A 569 -26.81 15.57 34.58
C ILE A 569 -26.98 14.22 33.86
N LYS A 570 -28.12 13.55 34.04
CA LYS A 570 -28.48 12.24 33.44
C LYS A 570 -27.50 11.10 33.76
N MET A 571 -26.99 11.07 34.98
CA MET A 571 -26.07 10.05 35.52
C MET A 571 -26.66 9.31 36.75
N GLU A 572 -27.99 9.29 36.91
CA GLU A 572 -28.70 8.71 38.07
C GLU A 572 -28.37 7.24 38.34
N ARG A 573 -28.01 6.47 37.31
CA ARG A 573 -27.66 5.05 37.42
C ARG A 573 -26.40 4.74 38.27
N TYR A 574 -25.64 5.78 38.65
CA TYR A 574 -24.41 5.67 39.44
C TYR A 574 -24.59 6.11 40.89
N GLU A 575 -25.82 6.45 41.30
CA GLU A 575 -26.16 6.93 42.64
C GLU A 575 -25.66 5.99 43.75
N ASP A 576 -25.92 4.68 43.62
CA ASP A 576 -25.45 3.68 44.59
C ASP A 576 -23.92 3.62 44.72
N SER A 577 -23.20 3.88 43.63
CA SER A 577 -21.72 3.91 43.62
C SER A 577 -21.16 5.15 44.33
N PHE A 578 -21.85 6.28 44.22
CA PHE A 578 -21.48 7.51 44.93
C PHE A 578 -21.77 7.41 46.43
N LEU A 579 -22.90 6.77 46.79
CA LEU A 579 -23.27 6.53 48.20
C LEU A 579 -22.32 5.53 48.87
N GLN A 580 -21.90 4.45 48.18
CA GLN A 580 -20.90 3.51 48.70
C GLN A 580 -19.50 4.12 48.85
N ALA A 581 -19.16 5.12 48.04
CA ALA A 581 -17.90 5.86 48.13
C ALA A 581 -17.91 6.96 49.22
N GLY A 582 -19.00 7.08 49.99
CA GLY A 582 -19.10 8.00 51.13
C GLY A 582 -19.60 9.41 50.78
N PHE A 583 -20.05 9.65 49.55
CA PHE A 583 -20.60 10.94 49.12
C PHE A 583 -22.11 10.99 49.39
N THR A 584 -22.46 11.23 50.64
CA THR A 584 -23.86 11.20 51.13
C THR A 584 -24.51 12.58 51.26
N SER A 585 -23.75 13.68 51.06
CA SER A 585 -24.27 15.05 51.06
C SER A 585 -23.69 15.91 49.93
N VAL A 586 -24.45 16.94 49.54
CA VAL A 586 -24.13 17.85 48.42
C VAL A 586 -22.93 18.76 48.73
N ASP A 587 -22.73 19.11 50.00
CA ASP A 587 -21.58 19.92 50.44
C ASP A 587 -20.24 19.20 50.27
N LEU A 588 -20.23 17.86 50.35
CA LEU A 588 -19.04 17.04 50.09
C LEU A 588 -18.69 16.95 48.59
N LEU A 589 -19.66 17.14 47.69
CA LEU A 589 -19.45 17.18 46.24
C LEU A 589 -18.97 18.56 45.75
N ALA A 590 -19.37 19.63 46.42
CA ALA A 590 -18.99 21.00 46.06
C ALA A 590 -17.49 21.30 46.22
N GLN A 591 -16.77 20.48 47.03
CA GLN A 591 -15.32 20.62 47.28
C GLN A 591 -14.45 19.69 46.42
N ILE A 592 -15.01 19.04 45.40
CA ILE A 592 -14.28 18.08 44.57
C ILE A 592 -13.55 18.77 43.41
N THR A 593 -12.24 18.54 43.30
CA THR A 593 -11.43 18.87 42.13
C THR A 593 -11.42 17.73 41.11
N ALA A 594 -11.20 18.05 39.81
CA ALA A 594 -11.24 17.08 38.71
C ALA A 594 -10.30 15.86 38.92
N GLU A 595 -9.19 16.02 39.63
CA GLU A 595 -8.25 14.94 39.97
C GLU A 595 -8.85 13.91 40.95
N LYS A 596 -9.69 14.35 41.90
CA LYS A 596 -10.31 13.49 42.92
C LYS A 596 -11.46 12.65 42.34
N ILE A 597 -12.10 13.13 41.27
CA ILE A 597 -13.10 12.39 40.47
C ILE A 597 -12.41 11.25 39.72
N LEU A 598 -11.27 11.54 39.08
CA LEU A 598 -10.49 10.56 38.32
C LEU A 598 -9.92 9.44 39.20
N SER A 599 -9.46 9.75 40.42
CA SER A 599 -8.97 8.73 41.37
C SER A 599 -10.09 7.82 41.89
N SER A 600 -11.32 8.33 42.02
CA SER A 600 -12.47 7.58 42.53
C SER A 600 -13.12 6.68 41.45
N ILE A 601 -13.02 7.09 40.18
CA ILE A 601 -13.39 6.27 39.01
C ILE A 601 -12.37 5.13 38.78
N GLN A 602 -11.09 5.35 39.11
CA GLN A 602 -10.06 4.30 39.08
C GLN A 602 -10.30 3.20 40.12
N THR A 603 -10.78 3.51 41.33
CA THR A 603 -11.13 2.49 42.34
C THR A 603 -12.36 1.66 41.95
N LEU A 604 -13.34 2.25 41.24
CA LEU A 604 -14.52 1.52 40.72
C LEU A 604 -14.21 0.61 39.52
N THR A 605 -13.11 0.87 38.79
CA THR A 605 -12.66 0.02 37.68
C THR A 605 -11.73 -1.11 38.13
N MET A 606 -11.19 -1.05 39.35
CA MET A 606 -10.30 -2.08 39.91
C MET A 606 -11.00 -3.24 40.64
N THR A 607 -12.34 -3.27 40.73
CA THR A 607 -13.09 -4.40 41.33
C THR A 607 -13.67 -5.38 40.31
N LYS A 608 -13.36 -5.26 39.02
CA LYS A 608 -13.64 -6.32 38.03
C LYS A 608 -12.34 -6.90 37.47
N SER A 609 -11.82 -7.89 38.18
CA SER A 609 -10.85 -8.87 37.68
C SER A 609 -11.37 -9.62 36.42
N PRO A 610 -10.47 -10.20 35.61
CA PRO A 610 -10.67 -10.44 34.19
C PRO A 610 -11.33 -11.79 33.91
N VAL A 611 -12.16 -11.85 32.87
CA VAL A 611 -12.53 -13.13 32.23
C VAL A 611 -12.10 -13.10 30.76
N THR A 612 -11.01 -13.80 30.51
CA THR A 612 -10.51 -14.24 29.20
C THR A 612 -11.39 -15.36 28.67
N ILE A 613 -11.90 -15.32 27.42
CA ILE A 613 -12.11 -16.49 26.51
C ILE A 613 -12.26 -15.92 25.05
N ARG A 614 -11.25 -15.95 24.16
CA ARG A 614 -11.02 -16.89 23.00
C ARG A 614 -12.32 -17.43 22.36
N PHE A 615 -12.72 -17.22 21.10
CA PHE A 615 -12.11 -16.75 19.86
C PHE A 615 -13.10 -15.79 19.17
#